data_AF-A0A255DHW1-F1
#
_entry.id   AF-A0A255DHW1-F1
#
_cell.length_a   1.000
_cell.length_b   1.000
_cell.length_c   1.000
_cell.angle_alpha   90.00
_cell.angle_beta   90.00
_cell.angle_gamma   90.00
#
_symmetry.space_group_name_H-M   'P 1'
#
loop_
_entity.id
_entity.type
_entity.pdbx_description
1 polymer ?
#
loop_
_entity_poly.entity_id
_entity_poly.type
_entity_poly.pdbx_seq_one_letter_code
_entity_poly.pdbx_strand_id
1 'polypeptide(L)'
;MADDVVGPWQVDPALVVPGANRAITLKDAASVGLIEPLEVANAVRAHNLINGFASDRQDGGQGRLVNAVLRFPDPQSAAAAVQDMAAASRSQQTDATAPAVLIPGYTDAQASAVSSSLDAGADQPVTVYSYTPHGAYVLCQIAHAPNLDTATALIARTLDLQVPLIDQFVPTDPADFASLAADPTGLLAHTLPPPLWPGERPAPPNPNVGVYPPRGALHFQDAPPDVAGALSSAGVQAVSYYTTTVFQAHDPTAAAQLADDLADIAMRTQQGAPINGVDFMPASRCIQGESPAAATTSEYYCFASVDTFAFEVHSADPTGAREQTAAQYKMLLAR
;
A
#
# COMPACT_ATOMS: atom_id res chain seq x y z
N MET A 1 -6.93 -10.01 -1.61
CA MET A 1 -7.06 -8.98 -0.57
C MET A 1 -6.48 -7.65 -0.99
N ALA A 2 -5.19 -7.48 -1.34
CA ALA A 2 -4.69 -6.15 -1.75
C ALA A 2 -5.53 -5.51 -2.89
N ASP A 3 -5.97 -6.32 -3.85
CA ASP A 3 -6.88 -5.89 -4.93
C ASP A 3 -8.27 -5.48 -4.43
N ASP A 4 -8.66 -6.00 -3.27
CA ASP A 4 -9.95 -5.81 -2.60
C ASP A 4 -9.88 -4.76 -1.48
N VAL A 5 -8.78 -3.98 -1.40
CA VAL A 5 -8.67 -2.81 -0.52
C VAL A 5 -8.82 -1.55 -1.35
N VAL A 6 -9.56 -0.58 -0.83
CA VAL A 6 -9.72 0.74 -1.44
C VAL A 6 -8.49 1.58 -1.13
N GLY A 7 -7.84 2.08 -2.17
CA GLY A 7 -6.78 3.07 -2.06
C GLY A 7 -7.35 4.43 -1.66
N PRO A 8 -6.70 5.18 -0.74
CA PRO A 8 -7.18 6.51 -0.36
C PRO A 8 -7.45 7.48 -1.53
N TRP A 9 -6.64 7.42 -2.60
CA TRP A 9 -6.82 8.22 -3.81
C TRP A 9 -8.14 7.94 -4.55
N GLN A 10 -8.78 6.80 -4.29
CA GLN A 10 -10.10 6.45 -4.83
C GLN A 10 -11.23 7.09 -4.01
N VAL A 11 -10.97 7.41 -2.74
CA VAL A 11 -11.92 8.07 -1.83
C VAL A 11 -11.85 9.59 -2.00
N ASP A 12 -10.63 10.13 -2.04
CA ASP A 12 -10.34 11.53 -2.29
C ASP A 12 -9.14 11.64 -3.25
N PRO A 13 -9.33 12.21 -4.46
CA PRO A 13 -8.26 12.35 -5.45
C PRO A 13 -7.05 13.18 -4.98
N ALA A 14 -7.16 13.94 -3.89
CA ALA A 14 -6.03 14.65 -3.30
C ALA A 14 -5.08 13.72 -2.52
N LEU A 15 -5.53 12.56 -2.04
CA LEU A 15 -4.77 11.62 -1.22
C LEU A 15 -3.84 10.72 -2.05
N VAL A 16 -2.91 11.32 -2.78
CA VAL A 16 -1.97 10.62 -3.67
C VAL A 16 -0.56 10.50 -3.10
N VAL A 17 -0.18 11.35 -2.14
CA VAL A 17 1.16 11.32 -1.54
C VAL A 17 1.25 10.11 -0.60
N PRO A 18 2.26 9.24 -0.71
CA PRO A 18 2.41 8.10 0.20
C PRO A 18 2.62 8.57 1.64
N GLY A 19 1.86 7.98 2.58
CA GLY A 19 2.14 8.11 4.00
C GLY A 19 3.35 7.27 4.42
N ALA A 20 3.69 7.28 5.71
CA ALA A 20 4.90 6.62 6.22
C ALA A 20 4.99 5.14 5.85
N ASN A 21 3.84 4.43 5.80
CA ASN A 21 3.83 3.01 5.45
C ASN A 21 3.47 2.74 3.99
N ARG A 22 2.95 3.72 3.23
CA ARG A 22 2.39 3.62 1.85
C ARG A 22 1.33 2.52 1.68
N ALA A 23 1.75 1.28 1.77
CA ALA A 23 0.94 0.09 1.74
C ALA A 23 1.64 -1.05 2.49
N ILE A 24 0.88 -1.88 3.19
CA ILE A 24 1.44 -2.95 3.99
C ILE A 24 0.58 -4.21 3.98
N THR A 25 1.23 -5.35 3.76
CA THR A 25 0.67 -6.67 4.07
C THR A 25 0.76 -6.92 5.57
N LEU A 26 -0.40 -7.12 6.20
CA LEU A 26 -0.52 -7.35 7.63
C LEU A 26 -0.60 -8.84 7.91
N LYS A 27 0.52 -9.48 8.23
CA LYS A 27 0.59 -10.94 8.43
C LYS A 27 0.24 -11.41 9.85
N ASP A 28 0.26 -10.48 10.81
CA ASP A 28 0.04 -10.76 12.22
C ASP A 28 -0.31 -9.48 12.98
N ALA A 29 -0.69 -9.62 14.24
CA ALA A 29 -1.04 -8.46 15.07
C ALA A 29 0.15 -7.50 15.31
N ALA A 30 1.40 -7.96 15.19
CA ALA A 30 2.55 -7.06 15.32
C ALA A 30 2.64 -6.11 14.11
N SER A 31 2.31 -6.59 12.90
CA SER A 31 2.23 -5.75 11.71
C SER A 31 1.11 -4.71 11.77
N VAL A 32 0.02 -4.94 12.51
CA VAL A 32 -1.02 -3.93 12.76
C VAL A 32 -0.46 -2.73 13.52
N GLY A 33 0.52 -2.94 14.41
CA GLY A 33 1.20 -1.86 15.15
C GLY A 33 2.05 -0.93 14.29
N LEU A 34 2.19 -1.20 12.98
CA LEU A 34 2.83 -0.29 12.03
C LEU A 34 1.87 0.81 11.56
N ILE A 35 0.56 0.56 11.61
CA ILE A 35 -0.49 1.50 11.17
C ILE A 35 -1.33 2.03 12.34
N GLU A 36 -1.44 1.28 13.43
CA GLU A 36 -2.25 1.59 14.61
C GLU A 36 -1.38 1.77 15.87
N PRO A 37 -1.89 2.45 16.92
CA PRO A 37 -1.26 2.44 18.24
C PRO A 37 -1.01 1.02 18.76
N LEU A 38 0.07 0.85 19.54
CA LEU A 38 0.51 -0.46 20.02
C LEU A 38 -0.58 -1.21 20.80
N GLU A 39 -1.38 -0.50 21.58
CA GLU A 39 -2.46 -1.04 22.41
C GLU A 39 -3.61 -1.58 21.56
N VAL A 40 -3.92 -0.90 20.45
CA VAL A 40 -4.90 -1.36 19.45
C VAL A 40 -4.37 -2.62 18.76
N ALA A 41 -3.10 -2.63 18.37
CA ALA A 41 -2.45 -3.81 17.78
C ALA A 41 -2.41 -4.99 18.76
N ASN A 42 -2.20 -4.75 20.06
CA ASN A 42 -2.23 -5.77 21.10
C ASN A 42 -3.64 -6.35 21.28
N ALA A 43 -4.70 -5.54 21.17
CA ALA A 43 -6.08 -5.99 21.23
C ALA A 43 -6.39 -7.04 20.15
N VAL A 44 -5.83 -6.88 18.95
CA VAL A 44 -6.02 -7.83 17.84
C VAL A 44 -5.43 -9.22 18.12
N ARG A 45 -4.38 -9.34 18.96
CA ARG A 45 -3.71 -10.63 19.22
C ARG A 45 -4.63 -11.71 19.76
N ALA A 46 -5.63 -11.31 20.57
CA ALA A 46 -6.53 -12.26 21.21
C ALA A 46 -7.52 -12.93 20.24
N HIS A 47 -7.67 -12.39 19.03
CA HIS A 47 -8.75 -12.75 18.11
C HIS A 47 -8.29 -13.57 16.89
N ASN A 48 -7.04 -14.05 16.89
CA ASN A 48 -6.48 -14.90 15.84
C ASN A 48 -6.52 -14.27 14.44
N LEU A 49 -6.04 -13.02 14.31
CA LEU A 49 -5.85 -12.38 13.00
C LEU A 49 -5.15 -13.34 12.02
N ILE A 50 -5.78 -13.57 10.87
CA ILE A 50 -5.25 -14.42 9.81
C ILE A 50 -4.29 -13.62 8.93
N ASN A 51 -4.78 -12.50 8.40
CA ASN A 51 -4.01 -11.55 7.60
C ASN A 51 -4.79 -10.25 7.41
N GLY A 52 -4.18 -9.28 6.78
CA GLY A 52 -4.80 -8.03 6.39
C GLY A 52 -3.97 -7.30 5.35
N PHE A 53 -4.50 -6.18 4.88
CA PHE A 53 -3.78 -5.26 4.01
C PHE A 53 -4.20 -3.84 4.33
N ALA A 54 -3.25 -2.91 4.30
CA ALA A 54 -3.54 -1.50 4.53
C ALA A 54 -2.88 -0.60 3.49
N SER A 55 -3.49 0.55 3.24
CA SER A 55 -2.98 1.62 2.40
C SER A 55 -3.05 2.94 3.15
N ASP A 56 -1.99 3.74 3.01
CA ASP A 56 -1.74 4.96 3.78
C ASP A 56 -1.28 6.07 2.83
N ARG A 57 -2.11 7.11 2.70
CA ARG A 57 -1.82 8.27 1.83
C ARG A 57 -2.28 9.57 2.48
N GLN A 58 -1.69 10.66 2.02
CA GLN A 58 -1.94 12.03 2.46
C GLN A 58 -2.06 13.00 1.27
N ASP A 59 -2.54 14.22 1.54
CA ASP A 59 -2.75 15.28 0.54
C ASP A 59 -1.61 16.30 0.46
N GLY A 60 -0.52 16.08 1.21
CA GLY A 60 0.59 17.03 1.34
C GLY A 60 0.30 18.23 2.26
N GLY A 61 -0.92 18.32 2.80
CA GLY A 61 -1.36 19.29 3.79
C GLY A 61 -1.66 18.62 5.13
N GLN A 62 -2.93 18.63 5.53
CA GLN A 62 -3.41 18.06 6.81
C GLN A 62 -4.34 16.86 6.59
N GLY A 63 -4.60 16.45 5.34
CA GLY A 63 -5.43 15.31 5.03
C GLY A 63 -4.60 14.03 4.98
N ARG A 64 -5.01 13.00 5.73
CA ARG A 64 -4.44 11.65 5.64
C ARG A 64 -5.54 10.62 5.85
N LEU A 65 -5.45 9.52 5.11
CA LEU A 65 -6.29 8.35 5.30
C LEU A 65 -5.43 7.10 5.31
N VAL A 66 -5.53 6.33 6.38
CA VAL A 66 -5.18 4.92 6.41
C VAL A 66 -6.47 4.12 6.26
N ASN A 67 -6.52 3.24 5.28
CA ASN A 67 -7.61 2.27 5.12
C ASN A 67 -7.01 0.86 5.20
N ALA A 68 -7.51 0.06 6.13
CA ALA A 68 -7.07 -1.31 6.32
C ALA A 68 -8.25 -2.29 6.38
N VAL A 69 -8.03 -3.49 5.86
CA VAL A 69 -8.93 -4.62 6.01
C VAL A 69 -8.19 -5.73 6.73
N LEU A 70 -8.74 -6.17 7.86
CA LEU A 70 -8.22 -7.26 8.67
C LEU A 70 -9.15 -8.47 8.55
N ARG A 71 -8.61 -9.66 8.35
CA ARG A 71 -9.38 -10.92 8.27
C ARG A 71 -9.17 -11.76 9.53
N PHE A 72 -10.28 -12.20 10.09
CA PHE A 72 -10.37 -13.09 11.23
C PHE A 72 -10.96 -14.46 10.81
N PRO A 73 -10.92 -15.48 11.68
CA PRO A 73 -11.42 -16.81 11.35
C PRO A 73 -12.91 -16.85 11.08
N ASP A 74 -13.68 -15.97 11.72
CA ASP A 74 -15.13 -15.96 11.69
C ASP A 74 -15.69 -14.59 12.11
N PRO A 75 -17.00 -14.33 11.89
CA PRO A 75 -17.61 -13.06 12.25
C PRO A 75 -17.63 -12.73 13.75
N GLN A 76 -17.67 -13.73 14.63
CA GLN A 76 -17.65 -13.52 16.06
C GLN A 76 -16.27 -13.01 16.51
N SER A 77 -15.20 -13.61 16.00
CA SER A 77 -13.82 -13.18 16.23
C SER A 77 -13.59 -11.75 15.71
N ALA A 78 -14.11 -11.42 14.52
CA ALA A 78 -14.02 -10.06 13.98
C ALA A 78 -14.78 -9.04 14.85
N ALA A 79 -16.02 -9.33 15.25
CA ALA A 79 -16.82 -8.45 16.09
C ALA A 79 -16.18 -8.22 17.48
N ALA A 80 -15.61 -9.27 18.08
CA ALA A 80 -14.87 -9.16 19.34
C ALA A 80 -13.60 -8.31 19.19
N ALA A 81 -12.87 -8.47 18.07
CA ALA A 81 -11.73 -7.62 17.75
C ALA A 81 -12.12 -6.15 17.64
N VAL A 82 -13.24 -5.81 16.98
CA VAL A 82 -13.75 -4.43 16.93
C VAL A 82 -13.97 -3.86 18.32
N GLN A 83 -14.62 -4.62 19.22
CA GLN A 83 -14.90 -4.15 20.58
C GLN A 83 -13.61 -3.83 21.33
N ASP A 84 -12.62 -4.72 21.28
CA ASP A 84 -11.36 -4.53 21.99
C ASP A 84 -10.48 -3.43 21.36
N MET A 85 -10.43 -3.35 20.02
CA MET A 85 -9.73 -2.29 19.30
C MET A 85 -10.34 -0.92 19.59
N ALA A 86 -11.68 -0.81 19.58
CA ALA A 86 -12.38 0.43 19.91
C ALA A 86 -12.20 0.82 21.38
N ALA A 87 -12.17 -0.15 22.30
CA ALA A 87 -11.86 0.11 23.71
C ALA A 87 -10.42 0.60 23.89
N ALA A 88 -9.44 -0.05 23.25
CA ALA A 88 -8.04 0.35 23.29
C ALA A 88 -7.82 1.74 22.66
N SER A 89 -8.47 2.02 21.54
CA SER A 89 -8.43 3.32 20.87
C SER A 89 -9.00 4.44 21.73
N ARG A 90 -10.15 4.20 22.40
CA ARG A 90 -10.70 5.18 23.35
C ARG A 90 -9.78 5.45 24.53
N SER A 91 -8.99 4.48 24.97
CA SER A 91 -8.02 4.69 26.06
C SER A 91 -6.87 5.64 25.68
N GLN A 92 -6.69 5.91 24.38
CA GLN A 92 -5.73 6.90 23.87
C GLN A 92 -6.29 8.33 23.92
N GLN A 93 -7.59 8.51 24.17
CA GLN A 93 -8.19 9.84 24.28
C GLN A 93 -7.68 10.53 25.56
N THR A 94 -7.30 11.80 25.42
CA THR A 94 -6.86 12.64 26.55
C THR A 94 -8.02 13.00 27.47
N ASP A 95 -9.24 13.13 26.92
CA ASP A 95 -10.48 13.31 27.66
C ASP A 95 -11.29 12.02 27.70
N ALA A 96 -11.32 11.38 28.86
CA ALA A 96 -12.09 10.16 29.10
C ALA A 96 -13.62 10.36 29.05
N THR A 97 -14.09 11.62 28.99
CA THR A 97 -15.52 11.98 28.87
C THR A 97 -15.94 12.32 27.45
N ALA A 98 -15.00 12.26 26.48
CA ALA A 98 -15.29 12.54 25.09
C ALA A 98 -16.46 11.65 24.58
N PRO A 99 -17.44 12.23 23.86
CA PRO A 99 -18.56 11.47 23.33
C PRO A 99 -18.10 10.48 22.27
N ALA A 100 -18.92 9.43 22.04
CA ALA A 100 -18.70 8.51 20.93
C ALA A 100 -18.78 9.27 19.60
N VAL A 101 -17.88 8.95 18.68
CA VAL A 101 -17.89 9.52 17.33
C VAL A 101 -18.82 8.68 16.45
N LEU A 102 -19.73 9.33 15.73
CA LEU A 102 -20.63 8.67 14.80
C LEU A 102 -20.05 8.75 13.38
N ILE A 103 -20.09 7.63 12.66
CA ILE A 103 -19.78 7.59 11.23
C ILE A 103 -21.10 7.62 10.46
N PRO A 104 -21.34 8.65 9.61
CA PRO A 104 -22.58 8.76 8.83
C PRO A 104 -22.84 7.50 8.01
N GLY A 105 -24.05 6.92 8.14
CA GLY A 105 -24.45 5.72 7.39
C GLY A 105 -24.00 4.38 7.99
N TYR A 106 -23.11 4.39 9.00
CA TYR A 106 -22.51 3.18 9.57
C TYR A 106 -22.69 3.14 11.09
N THR A 107 -23.86 2.65 11.54
CA THR A 107 -24.23 2.62 12.96
C THR A 107 -23.51 1.54 13.77
N ASP A 108 -22.90 0.58 13.10
CA ASP A 108 -22.08 -0.50 13.66
C ASP A 108 -20.59 -0.13 13.76
N ALA A 109 -20.18 0.98 13.12
CA ALA A 109 -18.84 1.52 13.26
C ALA A 109 -18.61 2.05 14.69
N GLN A 110 -17.52 1.62 15.31
CA GLN A 110 -17.07 2.13 16.60
C GLN A 110 -15.88 3.06 16.37
N ALA A 111 -16.10 4.36 16.61
CA ALA A 111 -15.09 5.38 16.36
C ALA A 111 -14.74 6.20 17.59
N SER A 112 -13.49 6.65 17.63
CA SER A 112 -12.97 7.57 18.63
C SER A 112 -12.17 8.68 17.96
N ALA A 113 -12.11 9.85 18.59
CA ALA A 113 -11.36 11.00 18.10
C ALA A 113 -10.24 11.34 19.08
N VAL A 114 -9.04 11.52 18.55
CA VAL A 114 -7.87 12.03 19.29
C VAL A 114 -7.50 13.37 18.67
N SER A 115 -7.49 14.41 19.50
CA SER A 115 -7.02 15.74 19.10
C SER A 115 -5.60 15.99 19.60
N SER A 116 -4.83 16.75 18.84
CA SER A 116 -3.49 17.20 19.22
C SER A 116 -3.49 18.31 20.28
N SER A 117 -4.66 18.89 20.60
CA SER A 117 -4.81 19.94 21.62
C SER A 117 -5.80 19.51 22.72
N LEU A 118 -5.43 19.79 23.97
CA LEU A 118 -6.29 19.53 25.15
C LEU A 118 -7.56 20.40 25.15
N ASP A 119 -7.55 21.54 24.44
CA ASP A 119 -8.65 22.51 24.35
C ASP A 119 -9.32 22.51 22.96
N ALA A 120 -9.26 21.39 22.23
CA ALA A 120 -9.73 21.35 20.86
C ALA A 120 -11.26 21.49 20.75
N GLY A 121 -11.70 22.59 20.14
CA GLY A 121 -13.07 22.76 19.65
C GLY A 121 -13.31 21.99 18.34
N ALA A 122 -14.55 22.02 17.84
CA ALA A 122 -14.98 21.26 16.66
C ALA A 122 -14.18 21.58 15.37
N ASP A 123 -13.62 22.79 15.27
CA ASP A 123 -12.88 23.28 14.09
C ASP A 123 -11.35 23.07 14.17
N GLN A 124 -10.89 22.14 15.00
CA GLN A 124 -9.47 21.83 15.15
C GLN A 124 -9.10 20.51 14.46
N PRO A 125 -7.86 20.38 13.95
CA PRO A 125 -7.38 19.15 13.36
C PRO A 125 -7.56 17.97 14.32
N VAL A 126 -8.05 16.86 13.78
CA VAL A 126 -8.40 15.68 14.56
C VAL A 126 -8.02 14.43 13.80
N THR A 127 -7.65 13.40 14.55
CA THR A 127 -7.50 12.04 14.03
C THR A 127 -8.67 11.20 14.54
N VAL A 128 -9.46 10.67 13.62
CA VAL A 128 -10.55 9.72 13.93
C VAL A 128 -10.09 8.32 13.60
N TYR A 129 -10.17 7.44 14.58
CA TYR A 129 -10.00 5.99 14.43
C TYR A 129 -11.39 5.37 14.38
N SER A 130 -11.64 4.50 13.39
CA SER A 130 -12.93 3.83 13.22
C SER A 130 -12.71 2.35 12.92
N TYR A 131 -13.50 1.51 13.58
CA TYR A 131 -13.48 0.06 13.40
C TYR A 131 -14.91 -0.43 13.13
N THR A 132 -15.11 -1.07 11.98
CA THR A 132 -16.42 -1.56 11.54
C THR A 132 -16.35 -3.08 11.33
N PRO A 133 -17.19 -3.88 12.02
CA PRO A 133 -17.23 -5.32 11.80
C PRO A 133 -17.99 -5.61 10.51
N HIS A 134 -17.47 -6.50 9.66
CA HIS A 134 -18.12 -6.86 8.41
C HIS A 134 -17.85 -8.33 8.04
N GLY A 135 -18.80 -9.22 8.33
CA GLY A 135 -18.55 -10.66 8.22
C GLY A 135 -17.33 -11.07 9.05
N ALA A 136 -16.41 -11.84 8.45
CA ALA A 136 -15.14 -12.23 9.09
C ALA A 136 -14.04 -11.15 8.98
N TYR A 137 -14.39 -9.92 8.61
CA TYR A 137 -13.45 -8.83 8.43
C TYR A 137 -13.69 -7.71 9.45
N VAL A 138 -12.61 -6.99 9.76
CA VAL A 138 -12.68 -5.67 10.40
C VAL A 138 -12.15 -4.65 9.41
N LEU A 139 -12.96 -3.62 9.16
CA LEU A 139 -12.57 -2.47 8.35
C LEU A 139 -12.06 -1.40 9.32
N CYS A 140 -10.77 -1.04 9.20
CA CYS A 140 -10.13 -0.05 10.06
C CYS A 140 -9.82 1.19 9.22
N GLN A 141 -10.30 2.35 9.67
CA GLN A 141 -9.96 3.63 9.06
C GLN A 141 -9.35 4.57 10.10
N ILE A 142 -8.26 5.22 9.69
CA ILE A 142 -7.66 6.33 10.42
C ILE A 142 -7.69 7.54 9.51
N ALA A 143 -8.50 8.54 9.85
CA ALA A 143 -8.61 9.77 9.09
C ALA A 143 -8.06 10.94 9.90
N HIS A 144 -7.03 11.61 9.38
CA HIS A 144 -6.60 12.92 9.86
C HIS A 144 -7.19 13.99 8.96
N ALA A 145 -7.88 14.96 9.55
CA ALA A 145 -8.54 16.04 8.81
C ALA A 145 -8.62 17.33 9.65
N PRO A 146 -8.93 18.48 9.03
CA PRO A 146 -9.02 19.77 9.74
C PRO A 146 -10.12 19.86 10.80
N ASN A 147 -11.14 19.00 10.75
CA ASN A 147 -12.23 18.95 11.73
C ASN A 147 -12.92 17.57 11.71
N LEU A 148 -13.77 17.33 12.71
CA LEU A 148 -14.45 16.04 12.92
C LEU A 148 -15.40 15.66 11.77
N ASP A 149 -16.15 16.62 11.24
CA ASP A 149 -17.10 16.38 10.15
C ASP A 149 -16.37 15.93 8.88
N THR A 150 -15.23 16.54 8.57
CA THR A 150 -14.41 16.17 7.41
C THR A 150 -13.83 14.77 7.59
N ALA A 151 -13.31 14.43 8.78
CA ALA A 151 -12.75 13.11 9.07
C ALA A 151 -13.82 12.00 8.98
N THR A 152 -14.97 12.20 9.62
CA THR A 152 -16.06 11.20 9.62
C THR A 152 -16.69 11.03 8.24
N ALA A 153 -16.82 12.10 7.44
CA ALA A 153 -17.27 12.01 6.05
C ALA A 153 -16.26 11.31 5.14
N LEU A 154 -14.95 11.47 5.40
CA LEU A 154 -13.90 10.72 4.67
C LEU A 154 -13.97 9.22 4.99
N ILE A 155 -14.16 8.86 6.26
CA ILE A 155 -14.36 7.46 6.69
C ILE A 155 -15.62 6.86 6.07
N ALA A 156 -16.75 7.58 6.12
CA ALA A 156 -18.01 7.11 5.54
C ALA A 156 -17.86 6.81 4.04
N ARG A 157 -17.27 7.73 3.27
CA ARG A 157 -16.97 7.50 1.83
C ARG A 157 -16.02 6.33 1.59
N THR A 158 -15.07 6.11 2.51
CA THR A 158 -14.17 4.96 2.43
C THR A 158 -14.96 3.67 2.58
N LEU A 159 -15.85 3.60 3.57
CA LEU A 159 -16.72 2.44 3.79
C LEU A 159 -17.70 2.21 2.64
N ASP A 160 -18.24 3.27 2.03
CA ASP A 160 -19.13 3.18 0.86
C ASP A 160 -18.47 2.44 -0.31
N LEU A 161 -17.15 2.60 -0.48
CA LEU A 161 -16.36 1.93 -1.50
C LEU A 161 -15.82 0.57 -1.02
N GLN A 162 -15.44 0.47 0.25
CA GLN A 162 -14.72 -0.70 0.78
C GLN A 162 -15.63 -1.89 1.05
N VAL A 163 -16.84 -1.66 1.57
CA VAL A 163 -17.81 -2.73 1.86
C VAL A 163 -18.17 -3.54 0.60
N PRO A 164 -18.66 -2.94 -0.50
CA PRO A 164 -19.01 -3.72 -1.68
C PRO A 164 -17.81 -4.36 -2.37
N LEU A 165 -16.60 -3.84 -2.15
CA LEU A 165 -15.38 -4.41 -2.69
C LEU A 165 -14.95 -5.66 -1.92
N ILE A 166 -14.92 -5.60 -0.58
CA ILE A 166 -14.50 -6.75 0.23
C ILE A 166 -15.53 -7.90 0.16
N ASP A 167 -16.79 -7.60 -0.12
CA ASP A 167 -17.83 -8.61 -0.37
C ASP A 167 -17.52 -9.52 -1.59
N GLN A 168 -16.68 -9.04 -2.52
CA GLN A 168 -16.28 -9.80 -3.70
C GLN A 168 -15.00 -10.63 -3.46
N PHE A 169 -14.29 -10.37 -2.36
CA PHE A 169 -13.06 -11.10 -2.06
C PHE A 169 -13.38 -12.55 -1.74
N VAL A 170 -12.76 -13.48 -2.47
CA VAL A 170 -12.82 -14.91 -2.17
C VAL A 170 -11.58 -15.28 -1.36
N PRO A 171 -11.67 -15.38 -0.04
CA PRO A 171 -10.53 -15.72 0.78
C PRO A 171 -10.13 -17.18 0.60
N THR A 172 -8.83 -17.44 0.53
CA THR A 172 -8.29 -18.81 0.67
C THR A 172 -8.60 -19.36 2.07
N ASP A 173 -9.04 -20.62 2.15
CA ASP A 173 -9.22 -21.30 3.44
C ASP A 173 -7.86 -21.43 4.16
N PRO A 174 -7.75 -21.06 5.44
CA PRO A 174 -6.52 -21.26 6.20
C PRO A 174 -5.99 -22.70 6.19
N ALA A 175 -6.87 -23.70 6.05
CA ALA A 175 -6.49 -25.11 5.93
C ALA A 175 -5.65 -25.39 4.66
N ASP A 176 -5.83 -24.58 3.61
CA ASP A 176 -5.15 -24.74 2.32
C ASP A 176 -3.82 -23.98 2.26
N PHE A 177 -3.47 -23.15 3.25
CA PHE A 177 -2.28 -22.30 3.21
C PHE A 177 -0.98 -23.09 2.99
N ALA A 178 -0.87 -24.28 3.58
CA ALA A 178 0.31 -25.13 3.43
C ALA A 178 0.49 -25.68 1.99
N SER A 179 -0.55 -25.60 1.15
CA SER A 179 -0.54 -26.04 -0.24
C SER A 179 -0.34 -24.91 -1.25
N LEU A 180 -0.32 -23.65 -0.80
CA LEU A 180 -0.16 -22.51 -1.69
C LEU A 180 1.22 -22.51 -2.34
N ALA A 181 1.25 -22.35 -3.66
CA ALA A 181 2.48 -22.07 -4.38
C ALA A 181 3.04 -20.72 -3.91
N ALA A 182 4.33 -20.68 -3.58
CA ALA A 182 5.00 -19.44 -3.17
C ALA A 182 5.03 -18.40 -4.32
N ASP A 183 5.08 -18.87 -5.56
CA ASP A 183 5.01 -18.05 -6.76
C ASP A 183 4.20 -18.78 -7.85
N PRO A 184 2.85 -18.64 -7.85
CA PRO A 184 2.00 -19.31 -8.82
C PRO A 184 2.19 -18.78 -10.25
N THR A 185 2.78 -17.60 -10.42
CA THR A 185 2.98 -16.95 -11.72
C THR A 185 4.35 -17.25 -12.34
N GLY A 186 5.31 -17.68 -11.51
CA GLY A 186 6.74 -17.73 -11.87
C GLY A 186 7.42 -16.35 -11.92
N LEU A 187 6.66 -15.25 -11.87
CA LEU A 187 7.19 -13.89 -12.06
C LEU A 187 8.09 -13.44 -10.91
N LEU A 188 7.79 -13.85 -9.68
CA LEU A 188 8.60 -13.49 -8.51
C LEU A 188 9.99 -14.11 -8.59
N ALA A 189 10.11 -15.34 -9.10
CA ALA A 189 11.40 -15.99 -9.33
C ALA A 189 12.27 -15.24 -10.36
N HIS A 190 11.65 -14.48 -11.28
CA HIS A 190 12.33 -13.62 -12.24
C HIS A 190 12.43 -12.15 -11.80
N THR A 191 12.12 -11.83 -10.55
CA THR A 191 12.24 -10.48 -9.98
C THR A 191 13.46 -10.39 -9.08
N LEU A 192 14.26 -9.34 -9.25
CA LEU A 192 15.53 -9.18 -8.55
C LEU A 192 15.31 -9.22 -7.02
N PRO A 193 15.98 -10.14 -6.30
CA PRO A 193 15.97 -10.16 -4.84
C PRO A 193 16.93 -9.11 -4.27
N PRO A 194 16.79 -8.75 -2.98
CA PRO A 194 17.73 -7.86 -2.33
C PRO A 194 19.12 -8.52 -2.31
N PRO A 195 20.19 -7.72 -2.44
CA PRO A 195 21.55 -8.23 -2.37
C PRO A 195 21.78 -8.94 -1.02
N LEU A 196 22.42 -10.11 -1.09
CA LEU A 196 22.92 -10.84 0.08
C LEU A 196 24.44 -10.81 0.05
N TRP A 197 25.05 -9.87 0.78
CA TRP A 197 26.50 -9.79 0.86
C TRP A 197 27.06 -10.82 1.86
N PRO A 198 28.26 -11.40 1.60
CA PRO A 198 28.87 -12.35 2.52
C PRO A 198 29.06 -11.76 3.93
N GLY A 199 28.52 -12.44 4.94
CA GLY A 199 28.60 -12.00 6.33
C GLY A 199 27.48 -11.05 6.78
N GLU A 200 26.59 -10.63 5.88
CA GLU A 200 25.39 -9.89 6.24
C GLU A 200 24.24 -10.82 6.62
N ARG A 201 23.51 -10.44 7.67
CA ARG A 201 22.23 -11.08 7.97
C ARG A 201 21.23 -10.60 6.92
N PRO A 202 20.45 -11.51 6.29
CA PRO A 202 19.36 -11.07 5.41
C PRO A 202 18.51 -10.03 6.13
N ALA A 203 18.20 -8.93 5.44
CA ALA A 203 17.22 -7.98 5.93
C ALA A 203 15.92 -8.73 6.31
N PRO A 204 15.15 -8.26 7.29
CA PRO A 204 13.84 -8.85 7.56
C PRO A 204 13.06 -8.90 6.24
N PRO A 205 12.43 -10.03 5.89
CA PRO A 205 11.70 -10.13 4.64
C PRO A 205 10.65 -9.02 4.61
N ASN A 206 10.72 -8.17 3.58
CA ASN A 206 9.73 -7.13 3.35
C ASN A 206 8.37 -7.83 3.16
N PRO A 207 7.37 -7.57 4.02
CA PRO A 207 6.08 -8.28 3.97
C PRO A 207 5.31 -8.00 2.68
N ASN A 208 5.72 -6.99 1.92
CA ASN A 208 5.11 -6.61 0.66
C ASN A 208 5.70 -7.37 -0.54
N VAL A 209 6.70 -8.23 -0.34
CA VAL A 209 7.24 -9.04 -1.44
C VAL A 209 6.18 -10.02 -1.92
N GLY A 210 5.90 -10.01 -3.22
CA GLY A 210 4.90 -10.89 -3.80
C GLY A 210 4.46 -10.45 -5.19
N VAL A 211 3.48 -11.17 -5.73
CA VAL A 211 2.84 -10.87 -7.01
C VAL A 211 1.44 -10.38 -6.76
N TYR A 212 1.12 -9.23 -7.32
CA TYR A 212 -0.14 -8.52 -7.13
C TYR A 212 -0.89 -8.42 -8.46
N PRO A 213 -2.22 -8.55 -8.45
CA PRO A 213 -3.05 -8.09 -9.56
C PRO A 213 -2.86 -6.57 -9.78
N PRO A 214 -3.19 -6.03 -10.96
CA PRO A 214 -2.89 -4.65 -11.32
C PRO A 214 -3.44 -3.62 -10.35
N ARG A 215 -4.68 -3.78 -9.87
CA ARG A 215 -5.29 -2.82 -8.95
C ARG A 215 -4.65 -2.90 -7.57
N GLY A 216 -4.36 -4.10 -7.06
CA GLY A 216 -3.58 -4.30 -5.84
C GLY A 216 -2.17 -3.70 -5.91
N ALA A 217 -1.52 -3.78 -7.08
CA ALA A 217 -0.19 -3.23 -7.30
C ALA A 217 -0.14 -1.68 -7.23
N LEU A 218 -1.27 -1.00 -7.50
CA LEU A 218 -1.37 0.45 -7.44
C LEU A 218 -1.10 1.02 -6.05
N HIS A 219 -1.35 0.25 -4.99
CA HIS A 219 -1.03 0.65 -3.62
C HIS A 219 0.46 0.96 -3.42
N PHE A 220 1.34 0.35 -4.20
CA PHE A 220 2.79 0.55 -4.13
C PHE A 220 3.30 1.67 -5.03
N GLN A 221 2.48 2.24 -5.91
CA GLN A 221 2.92 3.20 -6.93
C GLN A 221 2.93 4.65 -6.42
N ASP A 222 3.82 5.51 -6.92
CA ASP A 222 3.89 6.92 -6.50
C ASP A 222 2.69 7.75 -6.96
N ALA A 223 2.23 7.52 -8.18
CA ALA A 223 1.04 8.15 -8.75
C ALA A 223 0.02 7.10 -9.21
N PRO A 224 -0.73 6.49 -8.27
CA PRO A 224 -1.67 5.42 -8.59
C PRO A 224 -2.68 5.77 -9.70
N PRO A 225 -3.28 6.98 -9.77
CA PRO A 225 -4.21 7.31 -10.86
C PRO A 225 -3.58 7.26 -12.25
N ASP A 226 -2.38 7.84 -12.41
CA ASP A 226 -1.66 7.86 -13.69
C ASP A 226 -1.20 6.44 -14.07
N VAL A 227 -0.62 5.71 -13.11
CA VAL A 227 -0.15 4.35 -13.33
C VAL A 227 -1.30 3.40 -13.66
N ALA A 228 -2.49 3.57 -13.06
CA ALA A 228 -3.66 2.77 -13.39
C ALA A 228 -4.03 2.86 -14.89
N GLY A 229 -3.94 4.05 -15.48
CA GLY A 229 -4.15 4.26 -16.91
C GLY A 229 -3.13 3.51 -17.77
N ALA A 230 -1.85 3.57 -17.38
CA ALA A 230 -0.77 2.87 -18.08
C ALA A 230 -0.91 1.34 -17.98
N LEU A 231 -1.17 0.80 -16.78
CA LEU A 231 -1.38 -0.64 -16.57
C LEU A 231 -2.57 -1.16 -17.37
N SER A 232 -3.69 -0.42 -17.39
CA SER A 232 -4.87 -0.82 -18.16
C SER A 232 -4.61 -0.79 -19.67
N SER A 233 -3.91 0.23 -20.17
CA SER A 233 -3.59 0.36 -21.60
C SER A 233 -2.65 -0.75 -22.07
N ALA A 234 -1.70 -1.13 -21.22
CA ALA A 234 -0.76 -2.21 -21.50
C ALA A 234 -1.33 -3.62 -21.22
N GLY A 235 -2.58 -3.74 -20.76
CA GLY A 235 -3.21 -5.03 -20.45
C GLY A 235 -2.41 -5.85 -19.43
N VAL A 236 -1.89 -5.20 -18.39
CA VAL A 236 -1.07 -5.85 -17.37
C VAL A 236 -1.90 -6.88 -16.61
N GLN A 237 -1.33 -8.07 -16.39
CA GLN A 237 -2.01 -9.19 -15.73
C GLN A 237 -1.47 -9.45 -14.31
N ALA A 238 -0.18 -9.21 -14.11
CA ALA A 238 0.51 -9.43 -12.85
C ALA A 238 1.62 -8.41 -12.68
N VAL A 239 1.83 -7.98 -11.44
CA VAL A 239 2.94 -7.12 -11.05
C VAL A 239 3.68 -7.79 -9.91
N SER A 240 4.94 -8.12 -10.12
CA SER A 240 5.82 -8.64 -9.07
C SER A 240 6.55 -7.49 -8.41
N TYR A 241 6.55 -7.50 -7.08
CA TYR A 241 7.20 -6.52 -6.24
C TYR A 241 8.25 -7.21 -5.38
N TYR A 242 9.53 -6.86 -5.56
CA TYR A 242 10.62 -7.29 -4.70
C TYR A 242 11.63 -6.15 -4.49
N THR A 243 12.88 -6.28 -4.95
CA THR A 243 13.80 -5.12 -5.05
C THR A 243 13.48 -4.27 -6.26
N THR A 244 12.99 -4.90 -7.33
CA THR A 244 12.47 -4.25 -8.53
C THR A 244 10.97 -4.48 -8.63
N THR A 245 10.32 -3.69 -9.47
CA THR A 245 8.92 -3.91 -9.85
C THR A 245 8.89 -4.42 -11.28
N VAL A 246 8.28 -5.59 -11.51
CA VAL A 246 8.14 -6.18 -12.86
C VAL A 246 6.67 -6.28 -13.20
N PHE A 247 6.30 -5.74 -14.35
CA PHE A 247 4.94 -5.72 -14.88
C PHE A 247 4.84 -6.68 -16.07
N GLN A 248 3.93 -7.65 -16.01
CA GLN A 248 3.64 -8.54 -17.12
C GLN A 248 2.51 -7.97 -17.98
N ALA A 249 2.87 -7.36 -19.11
CA ALA A 249 1.95 -6.85 -20.12
C ALA A 249 1.43 -7.96 -21.03
N HIS A 250 0.40 -7.68 -21.84
CA HIS A 250 -0.20 -8.68 -22.73
C HIS A 250 0.68 -9.04 -23.95
N ASP A 251 1.51 -8.10 -24.42
CA ASP A 251 2.43 -8.32 -25.53
C ASP A 251 3.69 -7.44 -25.44
N PRO A 252 4.72 -7.67 -26.28
CA PRO A 252 5.96 -6.90 -26.21
C PRO A 252 5.86 -5.42 -26.59
N THR A 253 4.91 -5.05 -27.46
CA THR A 253 4.70 -3.64 -27.83
C THR A 253 4.11 -2.88 -26.66
N ALA A 254 3.14 -3.50 -25.98
CA ALA A 254 2.53 -2.97 -24.77
C ALA A 254 3.54 -2.86 -23.61
N ALA A 255 4.45 -3.83 -23.46
CA ALA A 255 5.53 -3.77 -22.47
C ALA A 255 6.49 -2.61 -22.74
N ALA A 256 6.88 -2.40 -24.00
CA ALA A 256 7.73 -1.27 -24.37
C ALA A 256 7.04 0.08 -24.10
N GLN A 257 5.79 0.23 -24.51
CA GLN A 257 5.01 1.44 -24.24
C GLN A 257 4.83 1.68 -22.74
N LEU A 258 4.57 0.62 -21.96
CA LEU A 258 4.43 0.73 -20.51
C LEU A 258 5.71 1.24 -19.85
N ALA A 259 6.89 0.76 -20.26
CA ALA A 259 8.16 1.25 -19.73
C ALA A 259 8.35 2.75 -20.03
N ASP A 260 7.96 3.20 -21.22
CA ASP A 260 7.99 4.63 -21.59
C ASP A 260 7.00 5.46 -20.77
N ASP A 261 5.76 4.98 -20.62
CA ASP A 261 4.71 5.66 -19.85
C ASP A 261 5.11 5.79 -18.37
N LEU A 262 5.66 4.72 -17.78
CA LEU A 262 6.15 4.74 -16.40
C LEU A 262 7.31 5.74 -16.23
N ALA A 263 8.25 5.79 -17.18
CA ALA A 263 9.33 6.77 -17.16
C ALA A 263 8.81 8.22 -17.27
N ASP A 264 7.79 8.46 -18.10
CA ASP A 264 7.16 9.78 -18.24
C ASP A 264 6.38 10.19 -16.99
N ILE A 265 5.67 9.25 -16.36
CA ILE A 265 4.99 9.46 -15.08
C ILE A 265 6.03 9.82 -14.03
N ALA A 266 7.07 9.00 -13.86
CA ALA A 266 8.11 9.21 -12.86
C ALA A 266 8.85 10.54 -13.05
N MET A 267 9.13 10.95 -14.30
CA MET A 267 9.71 12.26 -14.61
C MET A 267 8.86 13.41 -14.05
N ARG A 268 7.54 13.34 -14.19
CA ARG A 268 6.62 14.37 -13.68
C ARG A 268 6.48 14.30 -12.16
N THR A 269 6.27 13.11 -11.60
CA THR A 269 5.94 12.93 -10.19
C THR A 269 7.14 13.19 -9.29
N GLN A 270 8.34 12.82 -9.75
CA GLN A 270 9.59 13.02 -9.01
C GLN A 270 10.28 14.35 -9.31
N GLN A 271 9.66 15.21 -10.13
CA GLN A 271 10.26 16.45 -10.67
C GLN A 271 11.67 16.20 -11.24
N GLY A 272 11.81 15.06 -11.91
CA GLY A 272 13.10 14.49 -12.23
C GLY A 272 13.79 15.15 -13.43
N ALA A 273 15.04 14.75 -13.63
CA ALA A 273 15.81 15.06 -14.83
C ALA A 273 16.33 13.76 -15.48
N PRO A 274 16.38 13.68 -16.82
CA PRO A 274 16.94 12.50 -17.49
C PRO A 274 18.43 12.36 -17.19
N ILE A 275 18.86 11.12 -16.97
CA ILE A 275 20.28 10.75 -16.85
C ILE A 275 20.63 9.71 -17.91
N ASN A 276 21.92 9.36 -18.00
CA ASN A 276 22.36 8.31 -18.91
C ASN A 276 21.62 7.00 -18.62
N GLY A 277 21.08 6.37 -19.67
CA GLY A 277 20.49 5.05 -19.60
C GLY A 277 21.52 3.95 -19.28
N VAL A 278 21.06 2.70 -19.36
CA VAL A 278 21.88 1.52 -19.13
C VAL A 278 22.68 1.18 -20.38
N ASP A 279 23.98 0.92 -20.20
CA ASP A 279 24.87 0.54 -21.29
C ASP A 279 24.36 -0.71 -22.03
N PHE A 280 24.42 -0.68 -23.36
CA PHE A 280 23.93 -1.74 -24.25
C PHE A 280 22.41 -2.02 -24.17
N MET A 281 21.65 -1.17 -23.49
CA MET A 281 20.19 -1.18 -23.47
C MET A 281 19.65 0.19 -23.91
N PRO A 282 19.75 0.56 -25.20
CA PRO A 282 19.47 1.91 -25.67
C PRO A 282 18.00 2.34 -25.52
N ALA A 283 17.08 1.40 -25.30
CA ALA A 283 15.67 1.69 -25.00
C ALA A 283 15.40 1.91 -23.50
N SER A 284 16.40 1.74 -22.63
CA SER A 284 16.24 2.03 -21.20
C SER A 284 16.17 3.53 -20.96
N ARG A 285 15.30 3.95 -20.04
CA ARG A 285 15.13 5.34 -19.65
C ARG A 285 15.43 5.47 -18.17
N CYS A 286 16.41 6.29 -17.83
CA CYS A 286 16.79 6.54 -16.45
C CYS A 286 16.60 8.02 -16.10
N ILE A 287 16.12 8.28 -14.89
CA ILE A 287 15.85 9.61 -14.37
C ILE A 287 16.46 9.75 -12.97
N GLN A 288 16.87 10.97 -12.65
CA GLN A 288 17.20 11.40 -11.29
C GLN A 288 16.02 12.19 -10.76
N GLY A 289 15.37 11.69 -9.72
CA GLY A 289 14.34 12.37 -8.95
C GLY A 289 14.83 12.82 -7.57
N GLU A 290 13.97 13.51 -6.85
CA GLU A 290 14.16 13.78 -5.41
C GLU A 290 13.55 12.63 -4.59
N SER A 291 14.22 12.24 -3.50
CA SER A 291 13.68 11.21 -2.62
C SER A 291 12.46 11.76 -1.88
N PRO A 292 11.32 11.04 -1.88
CA PRO A 292 10.15 11.42 -1.10
C PRO A 292 10.40 11.46 0.41
N ALA A 293 11.36 10.67 0.90
CA ALA A 293 11.68 10.56 2.33
C ALA A 293 12.59 11.69 2.83
N ALA A 294 13.38 12.29 1.94
CA ALA A 294 14.23 13.44 2.23
C ALA A 294 14.53 14.20 0.94
N ALA A 295 13.87 15.34 0.75
CA ALA A 295 14.00 16.20 -0.44
C ALA A 295 15.45 16.67 -0.74
N THR A 296 16.40 16.45 0.18
CA THR A 296 17.82 16.74 -0.01
C THR A 296 18.63 15.56 -0.56
N THR A 297 18.01 14.39 -0.74
CA THR A 297 18.65 13.18 -1.29
C THR A 297 18.03 12.83 -2.63
N SER A 298 18.87 12.51 -3.61
CA SER A 298 18.38 12.05 -4.92
C SER A 298 18.02 10.58 -4.89
N GLU A 299 17.02 10.21 -5.68
CA GLU A 299 16.68 8.83 -5.98
C GLU A 299 16.70 8.63 -7.50
N TYR A 300 17.20 7.49 -7.93
CA TYR A 300 17.45 7.21 -9.34
C TYR A 300 16.57 6.07 -9.78
N TYR A 301 15.79 6.32 -10.82
CA TYR A 301 14.84 5.37 -11.37
C TYR A 301 15.28 4.98 -12.77
N CYS A 302 15.14 3.71 -13.11
CA CYS A 302 15.39 3.21 -14.46
C CYS A 302 14.24 2.29 -14.89
N PHE A 303 13.79 2.51 -16.11
CA PHE A 303 12.69 1.80 -16.75
C PHE A 303 13.20 1.13 -18.01
N ALA A 304 12.80 -0.11 -18.22
CA ALA A 304 13.11 -0.87 -19.42
C ALA A 304 12.07 -1.96 -19.66
N SER A 305 12.16 -2.60 -20.83
CA SER A 305 11.29 -3.71 -21.22
C SER A 305 12.07 -4.82 -21.92
N VAL A 306 11.51 -6.02 -21.88
CA VAL A 306 11.99 -7.21 -22.59
C VAL A 306 10.86 -8.22 -22.72
N ASP A 307 10.68 -8.79 -23.91
CA ASP A 307 9.51 -9.61 -24.24
C ASP A 307 8.22 -8.93 -23.75
N THR A 308 7.36 -9.62 -23.02
CA THR A 308 6.10 -9.09 -22.47
C THR A 308 6.26 -8.39 -21.12
N PHE A 309 7.48 -8.06 -20.70
CA PHE A 309 7.75 -7.48 -19.39
C PHE A 309 8.22 -6.03 -19.51
N ALA A 310 7.58 -5.15 -18.76
CA ALA A 310 8.15 -3.85 -18.39
C ALA A 310 8.66 -3.95 -16.95
N PHE A 311 9.67 -3.18 -16.59
CA PHE A 311 10.16 -3.18 -15.21
C PHE A 311 10.77 -1.85 -14.83
N GLU A 312 10.69 -1.59 -13.52
CA GLU A 312 11.19 -0.41 -12.85
C GLU A 312 12.18 -0.81 -11.76
N VAL A 313 13.26 -0.04 -11.67
CA VAL A 313 14.28 -0.12 -10.64
C VAL A 313 14.44 1.24 -10.00
N HIS A 314 14.53 1.29 -8.67
CA HIS A 314 14.91 2.49 -7.93
C HIS A 314 16.19 2.23 -7.11
N SER A 315 17.04 3.25 -6.96
CA SER A 315 18.24 3.19 -6.14
C SER A 315 18.65 4.56 -5.63
N ALA A 316 19.34 4.62 -4.50
CA ALA A 316 19.97 5.85 -4.00
C ALA A 316 21.25 6.24 -4.79
N ASP A 317 21.74 5.36 -5.68
CA ASP A 317 22.95 5.57 -6.48
C ASP A 317 22.66 5.35 -7.98
N PRO A 318 23.13 6.23 -8.89
CA PRO A 318 22.84 6.12 -10.32
C PRO A 318 23.55 4.93 -10.98
N THR A 319 24.67 4.48 -10.44
CA THR A 319 25.35 3.27 -10.93
C THR A 319 24.59 2.03 -10.47
N GLY A 320 24.19 1.99 -9.18
CA GLY A 320 23.33 0.96 -8.62
C GLY A 320 22.03 0.77 -9.39
N ALA A 321 21.32 1.87 -9.73
CA ALA A 321 20.10 1.79 -10.54
C ALA A 321 20.35 1.13 -11.91
N ARG A 322 21.43 1.51 -12.60
CA ARG A 322 21.76 0.96 -13.92
C ARG A 322 22.20 -0.51 -13.85
N GLU A 323 23.03 -0.87 -12.87
CA GLU A 323 23.48 -2.25 -12.66
C GLU A 323 22.32 -3.18 -12.31
N GLN A 324 21.43 -2.76 -11.42
CA GLN A 324 20.23 -3.53 -11.05
C GLN A 324 19.27 -3.66 -12.24
N THR A 325 19.13 -2.63 -13.08
CA THR A 325 18.32 -2.70 -14.31
C THR A 325 18.89 -3.73 -15.29
N ALA A 326 20.22 -3.75 -15.49
CA ALA A 326 20.87 -4.76 -16.32
C ALA A 326 20.73 -6.18 -15.74
N ALA A 327 20.78 -6.32 -14.41
CA ALA A 327 20.57 -7.60 -13.73
C ALA A 327 19.13 -8.11 -13.90
N GLN A 328 18.14 -7.24 -13.68
CA GLN A 328 16.73 -7.55 -13.87
C GLN A 328 16.43 -7.95 -15.33
N TYR A 329 16.99 -7.24 -16.30
CA TYR A 329 16.87 -7.59 -17.72
C TYR A 329 17.37 -9.02 -18.01
N LYS A 330 18.53 -9.40 -17.44
CA LYS A 330 19.08 -10.76 -17.59
C LYS A 330 18.21 -11.82 -16.93
N MET A 331 17.63 -11.53 -15.76
CA MET A 331 16.73 -12.47 -15.08
C MET A 331 15.47 -12.77 -15.89
N LEU A 332 14.95 -11.78 -16.64
CA LEU A 332 13.78 -11.95 -17.50
C LEU A 332 14.11 -12.65 -18.83
N LEU A 333 15.36 -12.60 -19.28
CA LEU A 333 15.83 -13.37 -20.44
C LEU A 333 16.13 -14.84 -20.12
N ALA A 334 16.55 -15.13 -18.88
CA ALA A 334 16.84 -16.48 -18.43
C ALA A 334 15.51 -17.23 -18.17
N ARG A 335 15.07 -18.03 -19.13
CA ARG A 335 13.93 -18.96 -18.99
C ARG A 335 14.39 -20.32 -18.48
#